data_AF-A0A7J9Z499-F1
#
_entry.id   AF-A0A7J9Z499-F1
#
_cell.length_a   1.000
_cell.length_b   1.000
_cell.length_c   1.000
_cell.angle_alpha   90.00
_cell.angle_beta   90.00
_cell.angle_gamma   90.00
#
_symmetry.space_group_name_H-M   'P 1'
#
loop_
_entity.id
_entity.type
_entity.pdbx_description
1 polymer ?
#
loop_
_entity_poly.entity_id
_entity_poly.type
_entity_poly.pdbx_seq_one_letter_code
_entity_poly.pdbx_strand_id
1 'polypeptide(L)'
;MSSASMLTLTPEPHPGSGVGASTEPTPATDAYLARAGEGYDAWLSHVWPAAGCQRPVQLRGDLATVDTRSGQLLDSRHTSTLPDGVIYKACGNRRHTVCPSCAERYRQDAYQLIRAGLVGGKTIDESVATHSAVFATFTAPSFGAVHTRVVKHHTCESRKRCRCRSEPCRARRDATTCEHGRLTSCSQRHGVDDMALGHPLCLDCYDHDAQVVWNNHAGELWRRTVQALTRSLVHVSRQRGVGFLDVETGPGEHRSLSTLRIRYAKVAEYQTRGVIHFHVLFRLDGVDPYHPDQVTPPDPAADVDLLTDVIQLAATTTRFRTPAHPTYRPEGWPIGWGEQLDLRPVLLRGDNSVTDSQVAGYLAKYATKSTETTGHVSTRLTSETINTYADPTGSHPERLIEACWRLSRHAHWHSLGKWAHMLGYGGHFLTKARAYSVSFGYLRSLRVTWRRSQTPDTTVEVRAIDDRDDDTVIVSNLTYAGIGWHTTADATLANTAAALARLRAQTARDSVHEHLDLTTVAV
;
A
#
# COMPACT_ATOMS: atom_id res chain seq x y z
N MET A 1 16.14 -17.47 -36.73
CA MET A 1 16.08 -18.69 -35.90
C MET A 1 17.26 -18.68 -34.94
N SER A 2 17.02 -18.29 -33.70
CA SER A 2 17.79 -18.72 -32.51
C SER A 2 17.02 -18.22 -31.30
N SER A 3 16.37 -19.15 -30.58
CA SER A 3 15.59 -18.88 -29.37
C SER A 3 16.55 -18.69 -28.20
N ALA A 4 16.66 -17.47 -27.68
CA ALA A 4 17.32 -17.22 -26.40
C ALA A 4 16.30 -17.44 -25.28
N SER A 5 16.44 -18.60 -24.63
CA SER A 5 15.68 -19.01 -23.44
C SER A 5 15.98 -18.06 -22.28
N MET A 6 14.97 -17.40 -21.73
CA MET A 6 15.10 -16.64 -20.49
C MET A 6 15.20 -17.62 -19.31
N LEU A 7 16.43 -17.95 -18.92
CA LEU A 7 16.71 -18.59 -17.64
C LEU A 7 16.35 -17.60 -16.52
N THR A 8 15.27 -17.93 -15.81
CA THR A 8 14.88 -17.33 -14.54
C THR A 8 16.01 -17.51 -13.54
N LEU A 9 16.77 -16.45 -13.26
CA LEU A 9 17.74 -16.42 -12.17
C LEU A 9 16.98 -16.58 -10.84
N THR A 10 17.02 -17.79 -10.29
CA THR A 10 16.68 -18.06 -8.89
C THR A 10 17.59 -17.25 -7.99
N PRO A 11 17.06 -16.45 -7.04
CA PRO A 11 17.92 -15.79 -6.06
C PRO A 11 18.55 -16.85 -5.15
N GLU A 12 19.88 -16.86 -5.06
CA GLU A 12 20.58 -17.70 -4.09
C GLU A 12 20.18 -17.35 -2.64
N PRO A 13 20.08 -18.34 -1.76
CA PRO A 13 19.77 -18.11 -0.35
C PRO A 13 20.96 -17.45 0.34
N HIS A 14 20.83 -16.18 0.73
CA HIS A 14 21.74 -15.55 1.68
C HIS A 14 21.68 -16.28 3.03
N PRO A 15 22.82 -16.73 3.60
CA PRO A 15 22.85 -17.41 4.89
C PRO A 15 22.83 -16.36 6.01
N GLY A 16 21.64 -15.91 6.39
CA GLY A 16 21.43 -15.17 7.63
C GLY A 16 21.16 -16.15 8.76
N SER A 17 22.21 -16.64 9.43
CA SER A 17 22.09 -17.50 10.61
C SER A 17 21.45 -16.72 11.76
N GLY A 18 20.23 -17.09 12.14
CA GLY A 18 19.64 -16.70 13.41
C GLY A 18 20.33 -17.47 14.55
N VAL A 19 20.66 -16.77 15.63
CA VAL A 19 21.31 -17.33 16.81
C VAL A 19 20.36 -18.32 17.48
N GLY A 20 20.80 -19.59 17.64
CA GLY A 20 20.09 -20.63 18.38
C GLY A 20 19.72 -21.88 17.56
N ALA A 21 20.69 -22.52 16.91
CA ALA A 21 20.53 -23.88 16.39
C ALA A 21 21.79 -24.69 16.71
N SER A 22 21.70 -25.53 17.74
CA SER A 22 22.70 -26.57 18.01
C SER A 22 22.16 -27.89 17.48
N THR A 23 22.69 -28.35 16.34
CA THR A 23 22.85 -29.76 15.96
C THR A 23 23.66 -29.83 14.66
N GLU A 24 24.48 -30.87 14.51
CA GLU A 24 25.39 -31.10 13.37
C GLU A 24 24.67 -30.97 12.00
N PRO A 25 25.37 -30.51 10.95
CA PRO A 25 24.75 -30.33 9.64
C PRO A 25 24.42 -31.68 9.02
N THR A 26 23.15 -32.06 9.06
CA THR A 26 22.59 -33.10 8.18
C THR A 26 22.90 -32.68 6.74
N PRO A 27 23.40 -33.58 5.86
CA PRO A 27 23.51 -33.28 4.43
C PRO A 27 22.18 -32.73 3.92
N ALA A 28 22.20 -31.65 3.13
CA ALA A 28 20.97 -30.96 2.72
C ALA A 28 19.91 -31.92 2.15
N THR A 29 20.33 -32.93 1.40
CA THR A 29 19.49 -33.99 0.81
C THR A 29 18.73 -34.81 1.86
N ASP A 30 19.36 -35.13 2.99
CA ASP A 30 18.75 -35.94 4.06
C ASP A 30 17.67 -35.15 4.79
N ALA A 31 17.84 -33.83 4.95
CA ALA A 31 16.81 -32.97 5.52
C ALA A 31 15.56 -32.85 4.63
N TYR A 32 15.74 -32.82 3.30
CA TYR A 32 14.61 -32.85 2.35
C TYR A 32 13.85 -34.16 2.41
N LEU A 33 14.56 -35.29 2.38
CA LEU A 33 13.96 -36.62 2.43
C LEU A 33 13.26 -36.87 3.77
N ALA A 34 13.88 -36.45 4.88
CA ALA A 34 13.28 -36.54 6.20
C ALA A 34 11.97 -35.76 6.29
N ARG A 35 11.93 -34.51 5.81
CA ARG A 35 10.69 -33.70 5.86
C ARG A 35 9.62 -34.21 4.91
N ALA A 36 10.00 -34.70 3.74
CA ALA A 36 9.07 -35.25 2.74
C ALA A 36 8.59 -36.68 3.08
N GLY A 37 9.12 -37.28 4.15
CA GLY A 37 8.75 -38.61 4.62
C GLY A 37 7.50 -38.61 5.51
N GLU A 38 7.53 -39.43 6.56
CA GLU A 38 6.41 -39.60 7.48
C GLU A 38 6.02 -38.29 8.19
N GLY A 39 4.71 -38.00 8.26
CA GLY A 39 4.19 -36.78 8.89
C GLY A 39 4.20 -35.53 7.99
N TYR A 40 4.61 -35.64 6.72
CA TYR A 40 4.60 -34.52 5.77
C TYR A 40 3.24 -33.84 5.67
N ASP A 41 2.14 -34.58 5.51
CA ASP A 41 0.81 -33.98 5.33
C ASP A 41 0.30 -33.27 6.59
N ALA A 42 0.60 -33.83 7.77
CA ALA A 42 0.28 -33.20 9.05
C ALA A 42 1.10 -31.92 9.25
N TRP A 43 2.39 -31.95 8.93
CA TRP A 43 3.25 -30.77 8.93
C TRP A 43 2.79 -29.72 7.91
N LEU A 44 2.48 -30.13 6.67
CA LEU A 44 2.05 -29.23 5.61
C LEU A 44 0.74 -28.54 5.99
N SER A 45 -0.22 -29.30 6.54
CA SER A 45 -1.49 -28.77 7.06
C SER A 45 -1.25 -27.78 8.19
N HIS A 46 -0.31 -28.09 9.09
CA HIS A 46 0.09 -27.21 10.19
C HIS A 46 0.70 -25.88 9.70
N VAL A 47 1.59 -25.92 8.70
CA VAL A 47 2.27 -24.71 8.20
C VAL A 47 1.49 -23.96 7.12
N TRP A 48 0.43 -24.56 6.56
CA TRP A 48 -0.36 -24.02 5.46
C TRP A 48 -0.78 -22.54 5.64
N PRO A 49 -1.21 -22.07 6.84
CA PRO A 49 -1.57 -20.66 7.04
C PRO A 49 -0.44 -19.67 6.74
N ALA A 50 0.82 -20.11 6.89
CA ALA A 50 2.02 -19.36 6.59
C ALA A 50 2.72 -19.80 5.30
N ALA A 51 2.26 -20.85 4.62
CA ALA A 51 2.89 -21.36 3.41
C ALA A 51 2.97 -20.29 2.31
N GLY A 52 4.12 -20.25 1.63
CA GLY A 52 4.48 -19.19 0.68
C GLY A 52 5.07 -17.93 1.33
N CYS A 53 5.03 -17.78 2.66
CA CYS A 53 5.71 -16.68 3.34
C CYS A 53 7.22 -16.89 3.35
N GLN A 54 7.98 -15.84 3.00
CA GLN A 54 9.45 -15.93 2.97
C GLN A 54 10.05 -16.15 4.37
N ARG A 55 9.54 -15.43 5.37
CA ARG A 55 10.05 -15.46 6.75
C ARG A 55 8.90 -15.41 7.76
N PRO A 56 8.16 -16.51 7.97
CA PRO A 56 7.04 -16.52 8.90
C PRO A 56 7.49 -16.23 10.34
N VAL A 57 6.59 -15.67 11.15
CA VAL A 57 6.80 -15.46 12.59
C VAL A 57 6.46 -16.76 13.30
N GLN A 58 7.37 -17.23 14.15
CA GLN A 58 7.19 -18.41 14.99
C GLN A 58 6.66 -17.99 16.36
N LEU A 59 5.64 -18.69 16.84
CA LEU A 59 4.97 -18.42 18.12
C LEU A 59 4.91 -19.70 18.96
N ARG A 60 5.14 -19.58 20.27
CA ARG A 60 5.04 -20.68 21.25
C ARG A 60 4.12 -20.31 22.40
N GLY A 61 3.36 -21.28 22.88
CA GLY A 61 2.54 -21.17 24.09
C GLY A 61 1.26 -21.97 24.00
N ASP A 62 0.20 -21.46 24.63
CA ASP A 62 -1.07 -22.15 24.81
C ASP A 62 -2.17 -21.61 23.88
N LEU A 63 -3.02 -22.52 23.44
CA LEU A 63 -4.23 -22.25 22.66
C LEU A 63 -5.41 -22.92 23.37
N ALA A 64 -6.43 -22.14 23.69
CA ALA A 64 -7.66 -22.62 24.29
C ALA A 64 -8.85 -22.19 23.42
N THR A 65 -9.71 -23.13 23.05
CA THR A 65 -10.99 -22.85 22.37
C THR A 65 -12.08 -22.86 23.42
N VAL A 66 -12.79 -21.74 23.56
CA VAL A 66 -13.80 -21.54 24.60
C VAL A 66 -15.12 -21.22 23.92
N ASP A 67 -16.19 -21.89 24.34
CA ASP A 67 -17.54 -21.54 23.92
C ASP A 67 -17.95 -20.18 24.50
N THR A 68 -18.37 -19.24 23.66
CA THR A 68 -18.63 -17.85 24.04
C THR A 68 -19.95 -17.68 24.78
N ARG A 69 -20.89 -18.63 24.69
CA ARG A 69 -22.20 -18.56 25.35
C ARG A 69 -22.18 -19.16 26.75
N SER A 70 -21.48 -20.27 26.92
CA SER A 70 -21.36 -21.02 28.17
C SER A 70 -20.08 -20.70 28.94
N GLY A 71 -19.05 -20.19 28.27
CA GLY A 71 -17.70 -20.07 28.82
C GLY A 71 -16.96 -21.41 28.93
N GLN A 72 -17.53 -22.49 28.37
CA GLN A 72 -16.94 -23.83 28.47
C GLN A 72 -15.67 -23.93 27.62
N LEU A 73 -14.59 -24.45 28.21
CA LEU A 73 -13.40 -24.85 27.46
C LEU A 73 -13.71 -26.08 26.61
N LEU A 74 -13.66 -25.94 25.28
CA LEU A 74 -13.91 -27.00 24.32
C LEU A 74 -12.64 -27.78 23.96
N ASP A 75 -11.52 -27.08 23.83
CA ASP A 75 -10.22 -27.66 23.49
C ASP A 75 -9.09 -26.83 24.11
N SER A 76 -8.00 -27.47 24.50
CA SER A 76 -6.78 -26.80 24.96
C SER A 76 -5.57 -27.58 24.50
N ARG A 77 -4.62 -26.87 23.88
CA ARG A 77 -3.38 -27.46 23.40
C ARG A 77 -2.20 -26.52 23.58
N HIS A 78 -1.07 -27.08 23.95
CA HIS A 78 0.20 -26.37 23.97
C HIS A 78 0.96 -26.59 22.66
N THR A 79 1.62 -25.57 22.13
CA THR A 79 2.34 -25.65 20.85
C THR A 79 3.39 -26.76 20.77
N SER A 80 3.90 -27.28 21.90
CA SER A 80 4.84 -28.41 21.92
C SER A 80 4.27 -29.71 21.37
N THR A 81 2.95 -29.84 21.28
CA THR A 81 2.29 -31.02 20.68
C THR A 81 2.07 -30.87 19.18
N LEU A 82 2.35 -29.68 18.62
CA LEU A 82 2.25 -29.41 17.18
C LEU A 82 3.58 -29.76 16.49
N PRO A 83 3.57 -30.01 15.16
CA PRO A 83 4.78 -30.08 14.38
C PRO A 83 5.70 -28.88 14.65
N ASP A 84 7.00 -29.15 14.80
CA ASP A 84 8.06 -28.17 15.10
C ASP A 84 7.94 -27.46 16.47
N GLY A 85 6.92 -27.78 17.27
CA GLY A 85 6.71 -27.20 18.59
C GLY A 85 6.34 -25.72 18.59
N VAL A 86 5.87 -25.19 17.44
CA VAL A 86 5.56 -23.77 17.22
C VAL A 86 4.29 -23.61 16.39
N ILE A 87 3.77 -22.39 16.27
CA ILE A 87 2.85 -22.00 15.19
C ILE A 87 3.56 -21.02 14.27
N TYR A 88 3.36 -21.21 12.97
CA TYR A 88 3.81 -20.27 11.95
C TYR A 88 2.71 -19.28 11.56
N LYS A 89 2.99 -18.00 11.74
CA LYS A 89 2.16 -16.90 11.28
C LYS A 89 2.83 -16.20 10.10
N ALA A 90 2.11 -16.00 9.00
CA ALA A 90 2.62 -15.23 7.87
C ALA A 90 3.10 -13.83 8.31
N CYS A 91 4.25 -13.36 7.79
CA CYS A 91 4.90 -12.14 8.25
C CYS A 91 4.08 -10.85 8.02
N GLY A 92 3.10 -10.88 7.12
CA GLY A 92 2.27 -9.72 6.79
C GLY A 92 3.02 -8.58 6.10
N ASN A 93 4.25 -8.81 5.65
CA ASN A 93 5.03 -7.78 4.97
C ASN A 93 4.41 -7.48 3.60
N ARG A 94 4.02 -6.23 3.40
CA ARG A 94 3.36 -5.76 2.17
C ARG A 94 4.33 -5.55 1.00
N ARG A 95 5.64 -5.51 1.24
CA ARG A 95 6.66 -5.23 0.22
C ARG A 95 6.88 -6.47 -0.63
N HIS A 96 6.61 -6.36 -1.93
CA HIS A 96 6.74 -7.49 -2.85
C HIS A 96 8.18 -8.03 -2.90
N THR A 97 9.17 -7.17 -2.83
CA THR A 97 10.60 -7.56 -2.82
C THR A 97 11.02 -8.31 -1.55
N VAL A 98 10.29 -8.16 -0.44
CA VAL A 98 10.64 -8.82 0.83
C VAL A 98 9.84 -10.10 1.04
N CYS A 99 8.55 -10.10 0.68
CA CYS A 99 7.71 -11.29 0.76
C CYS A 99 6.63 -11.25 -0.33
N PRO A 100 6.89 -11.83 -1.52
CA PRO A 100 5.94 -11.80 -2.65
C PRO A 100 4.54 -12.32 -2.28
N SER A 101 4.45 -13.42 -1.53
CA SER A 101 3.16 -14.03 -1.14
C SER A 101 2.33 -13.14 -0.22
N CYS A 102 2.95 -12.59 0.83
CA CYS A 102 2.23 -11.69 1.76
C CYS A 102 1.83 -10.38 1.08
N ALA A 103 2.72 -9.84 0.24
CA ALA A 103 2.46 -8.65 -0.56
C ALA A 103 1.30 -8.87 -1.53
N GLU A 104 1.27 -10.00 -2.24
CA GLU A 104 0.21 -10.34 -3.18
C GLU A 104 -1.14 -10.48 -2.48
N ARG A 105 -1.19 -11.14 -1.32
CA ARG A 105 -2.39 -11.22 -0.50
C ARG A 105 -2.90 -9.83 -0.08
N TYR A 106 -1.99 -8.96 0.36
CA TYR A 106 -2.32 -7.57 0.70
C TYR A 106 -2.82 -6.79 -0.52
N ARG A 107 -2.21 -6.97 -1.69
CA ARG A 107 -2.61 -6.35 -2.96
C ARG A 107 -4.03 -6.75 -3.36
N GLN A 108 -4.36 -8.04 -3.24
CA GLN A 108 -5.70 -8.55 -3.54
C GLN A 108 -6.74 -7.98 -2.58
N ASP A 109 -6.43 -7.87 -1.29
CA ASP A 109 -7.34 -7.24 -0.34
C ASP A 109 -7.53 -5.75 -0.62
N ALA A 110 -6.44 -5.04 -0.96
CA ALA A 110 -6.51 -3.64 -1.36
C ALA A 110 -7.38 -3.47 -2.62
N TYR A 111 -7.24 -4.36 -3.60
CA TYR A 111 -8.07 -4.39 -4.80
C TYR A 111 -9.56 -4.54 -4.47
N GLN A 112 -9.91 -5.54 -3.64
CA GLN A 112 -11.31 -5.79 -3.27
C GLN A 112 -11.90 -4.62 -2.48
N LEU A 113 -11.11 -4.02 -1.57
CA LEU A 113 -11.51 -2.84 -0.81
C LEU A 113 -11.76 -1.64 -1.72
N ILE A 114 -10.85 -1.34 -2.66
CA ILE A 114 -10.99 -0.19 -3.57
C ILE A 114 -12.16 -0.43 -4.54
N ARG A 115 -12.25 -1.62 -5.13
CA ARG A 115 -13.32 -1.98 -6.07
C ARG A 115 -14.71 -1.87 -5.42
N ALA A 116 -14.90 -2.44 -4.23
CA ALA A 116 -16.20 -2.37 -3.55
C ALA A 116 -16.60 -0.91 -3.23
N GLY A 117 -15.64 -0.01 -3.06
CA GLY A 117 -15.91 1.42 -2.89
C GLY A 117 -16.17 2.19 -4.19
N LEU A 118 -16.06 1.56 -5.36
CA LEU A 118 -16.38 2.19 -6.64
C LEU A 118 -17.64 1.64 -7.28
N VAL A 119 -17.85 0.33 -7.20
CA VAL A 119 -18.93 -0.35 -7.93
C VAL A 119 -19.87 -1.13 -7.01
N GLY A 120 -19.70 -0.99 -5.70
CA GLY A 120 -20.46 -1.73 -4.70
C GLY A 120 -20.05 -3.20 -4.58
N GLY A 121 -20.87 -3.95 -3.86
CA GLY A 121 -20.64 -5.33 -3.47
C GLY A 121 -20.09 -5.48 -2.04
N LYS A 122 -20.02 -6.73 -1.58
CA LYS A 122 -19.81 -7.08 -0.16
C LYS A 122 -20.93 -6.50 0.70
N THR A 123 -20.70 -5.36 1.34
CA THR A 123 -21.68 -4.65 2.18
C THR A 123 -21.93 -3.23 1.68
N ILE A 124 -21.44 -2.89 0.48
CA ILE A 124 -21.57 -1.57 -0.11
C ILE A 124 -22.61 -1.65 -1.21
N ASP A 125 -23.56 -0.72 -1.19
CA ASP A 125 -24.63 -0.64 -2.19
C ASP A 125 -24.06 -0.46 -3.61
N GLU A 126 -24.68 -1.09 -4.60
CA GLU A 126 -24.23 -1.03 -6.00
C GLU A 126 -24.51 0.32 -6.67
N SER A 127 -25.42 1.13 -6.10
CA SER A 127 -25.68 2.50 -6.56
C SER A 127 -24.43 3.39 -6.55
N VAL A 128 -23.41 3.08 -5.74
CA VAL A 128 -22.14 3.84 -5.74
C VAL A 128 -21.44 3.83 -7.10
N ALA A 129 -21.75 2.87 -7.97
CA ALA A 129 -21.29 2.83 -9.35
C ALA A 129 -21.77 4.00 -10.21
N THR A 130 -22.82 4.73 -9.78
CA THR A 130 -23.33 5.91 -10.50
C THR A 130 -22.78 7.23 -9.97
N HIS A 131 -22.01 7.20 -8.88
CA HIS A 131 -21.53 8.41 -8.22
C HIS A 131 -20.35 9.02 -8.96
N SER A 132 -20.29 10.36 -9.01
CA SER A 132 -19.15 11.10 -9.55
C SER A 132 -17.85 10.71 -8.85
N ALA A 133 -16.84 10.29 -9.62
CA ALA A 133 -15.55 9.84 -9.10
C ALA A 133 -14.37 10.46 -9.85
N VAL A 134 -13.31 10.80 -9.12
CA VAL A 134 -12.09 11.39 -9.65
C VAL A 134 -10.88 10.67 -9.09
N PHE A 135 -10.01 10.21 -9.98
CA PHE A 135 -8.66 9.78 -9.63
C PHE A 135 -7.73 11.00 -9.61
N ALA A 136 -7.16 11.30 -8.45
CA ALA A 136 -6.27 12.43 -8.22
C ALA A 136 -4.87 11.96 -7.83
N THR A 137 -3.83 12.62 -8.36
CA THR A 137 -2.45 12.44 -7.90
C THR A 137 -1.91 13.73 -7.31
N PHE A 138 -1.72 13.74 -5.98
CA PHE A 138 -1.11 14.85 -5.25
C PHE A 138 0.40 14.64 -5.15
N THR A 139 1.16 15.63 -5.61
CA THR A 139 2.63 15.55 -5.63
C THR A 139 3.28 16.51 -4.65
N ALA A 140 4.48 16.17 -4.21
CA ALA A 140 5.32 17.06 -3.42
C ALA A 140 5.83 18.25 -4.26
N PRO A 141 6.24 19.36 -3.63
CA PRO A 141 7.00 20.40 -4.30
C PRO A 141 8.36 19.87 -4.80
N SER A 142 9.06 20.69 -5.57
CA SER A 142 10.45 20.40 -5.95
C SER A 142 11.40 20.76 -4.81
N PHE A 143 12.39 19.90 -4.57
CA PHE A 143 13.49 20.13 -3.61
C PHE A 143 14.84 20.34 -4.32
N GLY A 144 14.81 20.49 -5.64
CA GLY A 144 16.00 20.59 -6.48
C GLY A 144 15.75 20.06 -7.89
N ALA A 145 16.68 20.36 -8.79
CA ALA A 145 16.63 19.90 -10.16
C ALA A 145 16.90 18.39 -10.24
N VAL A 146 16.02 17.66 -10.92
CA VAL A 146 16.15 16.21 -11.14
C VAL A 146 16.15 15.87 -12.63
N HIS A 147 16.71 14.72 -12.98
CA HIS A 147 16.57 14.18 -14.32
C HIS A 147 15.11 13.84 -14.63
N THR A 148 14.62 14.29 -15.78
CA THR A 148 13.25 14.04 -16.23
C THR A 148 13.21 13.54 -17.66
N ARG A 149 12.18 12.75 -17.96
CA ARG A 149 11.83 12.35 -19.32
C ARG A 149 10.56 13.07 -19.73
N VAL A 150 10.67 13.98 -20.67
CA VAL A 150 9.54 14.68 -21.27
C VAL A 150 9.39 14.20 -22.71
N VAL A 151 8.16 13.88 -23.13
CA VAL A 151 7.85 13.57 -24.53
C VAL A 151 6.78 14.56 -24.95
N LYS A 152 7.10 15.48 -25.88
CA LYS A 152 6.13 16.47 -26.37
C LYS A 152 5.21 15.88 -27.42
N HIS A 153 5.77 15.06 -28.32
CA HIS A 153 5.04 14.45 -29.41
C HIS A 153 5.02 12.93 -29.23
N HIS A 154 3.82 12.40 -29.01
CA HIS A 154 3.58 10.97 -28.92
C HIS A 154 3.12 10.44 -30.28
N THR A 155 3.87 9.51 -30.85
CA THR A 155 3.46 8.70 -32.02
C THR A 155 2.99 7.31 -31.62
N CYS A 156 3.09 6.95 -30.34
CA CYS A 156 2.65 5.66 -29.81
C CYS A 156 1.15 5.66 -29.53
N GLU A 157 0.49 4.55 -29.85
CA GLU A 157 -0.92 4.32 -29.52
C GLU A 157 -1.16 4.27 -28.00
N SER A 158 -0.20 3.72 -27.24
CA SER A 158 -0.29 3.60 -25.79
C SER A 158 0.80 4.38 -25.07
N ARG A 159 0.39 5.36 -24.26
CA ARG A 159 1.30 6.13 -23.40
C ARG A 159 1.94 5.28 -22.29
N LYS A 160 1.30 4.18 -21.86
CA LYS A 160 1.80 3.31 -20.78
C LYS A 160 3.11 2.61 -21.13
N ARG A 161 3.38 2.39 -22.42
CA ARG A 161 4.62 1.80 -22.96
C ARG A 161 5.26 2.73 -23.99
N CYS A 162 5.20 4.04 -23.74
CA CYS A 162 5.67 5.04 -24.67
C CYS A 162 7.19 4.93 -24.90
N ARG A 163 7.57 4.46 -26.10
CA ARG A 163 8.97 4.49 -26.61
C ARG A 163 9.26 5.68 -27.52
N CYS A 164 8.38 6.68 -27.54
CA CYS A 164 8.57 7.88 -28.35
C CYS A 164 9.83 8.63 -27.92
N ARG A 165 10.42 9.36 -28.88
CA ARG A 165 11.60 10.19 -28.69
C ARG A 165 11.36 11.20 -27.56
N SER A 166 12.12 11.09 -26.49
CA SER A 166 12.12 12.04 -25.38
C SER A 166 12.86 13.31 -25.76
N GLU A 167 12.43 14.44 -25.21
CA GLU A 167 13.14 15.71 -25.24
C GLU A 167 14.45 15.65 -24.43
N PRO A 168 15.42 16.54 -24.73
CA PRO A 168 16.61 16.70 -23.90
C PRO A 168 16.22 17.06 -22.46
N CYS A 169 16.88 16.42 -21.50
CA CYS A 169 16.55 16.46 -20.08
C CYS A 169 16.82 17.83 -19.42
N ARG A 170 15.88 18.77 -19.53
CA ARG A 170 16.05 20.14 -19.02
C ARG A 170 17.19 20.90 -19.70
N ALA A 171 17.40 20.70 -21.01
CA ALA A 171 18.36 21.49 -21.76
C ALA A 171 17.97 22.98 -21.71
N ARG A 172 18.91 23.83 -21.28
CA ARG A 172 18.77 25.29 -21.20
C ARG A 172 19.94 25.96 -21.91
N ARG A 173 19.67 27.08 -22.59
CA ARG A 173 20.71 27.84 -23.31
C ARG A 173 21.63 28.62 -22.37
N ASP A 174 21.11 28.98 -21.21
CA ASP A 174 21.70 29.76 -20.13
C ASP A 174 22.06 28.86 -18.93
N ALA A 175 22.38 27.59 -19.19
CA ALA A 175 22.68 26.62 -18.14
C ALA A 175 23.88 27.07 -17.30
N THR A 176 23.66 27.29 -16.01
CA THR A 176 24.71 27.65 -15.07
C THR A 176 25.28 26.40 -14.40
N THR A 177 26.56 26.48 -14.06
CA THR A 177 27.21 25.53 -13.19
C THR A 177 26.92 25.93 -11.75
N CYS A 178 26.49 25.00 -10.91
CA CYS A 178 26.33 25.26 -9.49
C CYS A 178 27.69 25.44 -8.81
N GLU A 179 27.69 25.94 -7.57
CA GLU A 179 28.91 26.11 -6.77
C GLU A 179 29.70 24.81 -6.56
N HIS A 180 29.04 23.66 -6.67
CA HIS A 180 29.66 22.33 -6.60
C HIS A 180 30.25 21.83 -7.93
N GLY A 181 30.35 22.71 -8.94
CA GLY A 181 30.94 22.37 -10.23
C GLY A 181 30.06 21.50 -11.15
N ARG A 182 28.77 21.30 -10.82
CA ARG A 182 27.84 20.52 -11.64
C ARG A 182 26.93 21.40 -12.49
N LEU A 183 26.71 21.00 -13.74
CA LEU A 183 25.79 21.71 -14.62
C LEU A 183 24.34 21.52 -14.14
N THR A 184 23.58 22.61 -14.02
CA THR A 184 22.17 22.58 -13.59
C THR A 184 21.20 22.21 -14.72
N SER A 185 21.73 21.69 -15.83
CA SER A 185 20.99 21.22 -17.00
C SER A 185 21.53 19.88 -17.48
N CYS A 186 20.70 19.10 -18.17
CA CYS A 186 21.12 17.89 -18.86
C CYS A 186 20.66 17.96 -20.33
N SER A 187 21.53 17.60 -21.27
CA SER A 187 21.18 17.54 -22.70
C SER A 187 20.86 16.12 -23.17
N GLN A 188 21.02 15.12 -22.29
CA GLN A 188 20.73 13.72 -22.61
C GLN A 188 19.23 13.50 -22.80
N ARG A 189 18.88 12.55 -23.67
CA ARG A 189 17.50 12.10 -23.88
C ARG A 189 17.32 10.77 -23.15
N HIS A 190 16.76 10.84 -21.96
CA HIS A 190 16.58 9.64 -21.13
C HIS A 190 15.55 8.67 -21.74
N GLY A 191 15.88 7.38 -21.69
CA GLY A 191 14.96 6.28 -21.98
C GLY A 191 13.93 6.08 -20.86
N VAL A 192 12.97 5.17 -21.05
CA VAL A 192 11.94 4.89 -20.02
C VAL A 192 12.54 4.23 -18.78
N ASP A 193 13.56 3.38 -18.98
CA ASP A 193 14.20 2.57 -17.94
C ASP A 193 15.56 3.17 -17.50
N ASP A 194 15.79 4.44 -17.80
CA ASP A 194 17.04 5.12 -17.46
C ASP A 194 17.12 5.35 -15.95
N MET A 195 18.16 4.79 -15.32
CA MET A 195 18.37 4.86 -13.87
C MET A 195 18.60 6.27 -13.36
N ALA A 196 18.99 7.23 -14.20
CA ALA A 196 19.14 8.62 -13.79
C ALA A 196 17.79 9.27 -13.47
N LEU A 197 16.67 8.79 -14.02
CA LEU A 197 15.37 9.44 -13.90
C LEU A 197 14.91 9.62 -12.45
N GLY A 198 14.56 10.86 -12.11
CA GLY A 198 14.20 11.26 -10.76
C GLY A 198 15.38 11.57 -9.86
N HIS A 199 16.62 11.18 -10.18
CA HIS A 199 17.78 11.53 -9.38
C HIS A 199 18.13 13.02 -9.50
N PRO A 200 18.64 13.65 -8.43
CA PRO A 200 19.12 15.02 -8.48
C PRO A 200 20.27 15.21 -9.48
N LEU A 201 20.26 16.31 -10.23
CA LEU A 201 21.39 16.70 -11.09
C LEU A 201 22.65 16.95 -10.25
N CYS A 202 22.47 17.57 -9.08
CA CYS A 202 23.51 17.76 -8.08
C CYS A 202 22.95 17.35 -6.71
N LEU A 203 23.61 16.37 -6.07
CA LEU A 203 23.22 15.90 -4.75
C LEU A 203 23.45 17.00 -3.69
N ASP A 204 24.51 17.79 -3.83
CA ASP A 204 24.83 18.83 -2.85
C ASP A 204 23.89 20.05 -2.94
N CYS A 205 23.33 20.34 -4.13
CA CYS A 205 22.30 21.38 -4.29
C CYS A 205 20.88 20.92 -3.93
N TYR A 206 20.65 19.61 -3.73
CA TYR A 206 19.32 19.09 -3.46
C TYR A 206 18.98 19.24 -1.98
N ASP A 207 17.81 19.80 -1.68
CA ASP A 207 17.35 20.03 -0.30
C ASP A 207 16.79 18.74 0.31
N HIS A 208 17.71 17.89 0.78
CA HIS A 208 17.40 16.62 1.43
C HIS A 208 16.59 16.84 2.72
N ASP A 209 16.89 17.91 3.47
CA ASP A 209 16.24 18.23 4.75
C ASP A 209 14.77 18.57 4.52
N ALA A 210 14.48 19.49 3.60
CA ALA A 210 13.11 19.84 3.26
C ALA A 210 12.32 18.63 2.72
N GLN A 211 12.95 17.75 1.93
CA GLN A 211 12.28 16.54 1.45
C GLN A 211 11.87 15.62 2.60
N VAL A 212 12.80 15.26 3.50
CA VAL A 212 12.49 14.30 4.56
C VAL A 212 11.50 14.87 5.57
N VAL A 213 11.59 16.18 5.83
CA VAL A 213 10.60 16.92 6.63
C VAL A 213 9.24 16.89 5.93
N TRP A 214 9.18 17.14 4.62
CA TRP A 214 7.92 17.05 3.87
C TRP A 214 7.33 15.64 3.91
N ASN A 215 8.13 14.59 3.70
CA ASN A 215 7.70 13.21 3.83
C ASN A 215 7.11 12.94 5.23
N ASN A 216 7.78 13.38 6.30
CA ASN A 216 7.30 13.21 7.68
C ASN A 216 5.96 13.89 7.93
N HIS A 217 5.76 15.06 7.34
CA HIS A 217 4.57 15.88 7.50
C HIS A 217 3.47 15.64 6.46
N ALA A 218 3.69 14.80 5.46
CA ALA A 218 2.70 14.55 4.40
C ALA A 218 1.38 13.94 4.95
N GLY A 219 1.44 13.17 6.04
CA GLY A 219 0.24 12.69 6.74
C GLY A 219 -0.60 13.82 7.36
N GLU A 220 0.07 14.81 7.95
CA GLU A 220 -0.58 16.01 8.50
C GLU A 220 -1.10 16.92 7.38
N LEU A 221 -0.33 17.07 6.29
CA LEU A 221 -0.78 17.78 5.09
C LEU A 221 -2.06 17.14 4.53
N TRP A 222 -2.12 15.80 4.46
CA TRP A 222 -3.33 15.09 4.05
C TRP A 222 -4.50 15.36 4.99
N ARG A 223 -4.30 15.29 6.32
CA ARG A 223 -5.36 15.58 7.29
C ARG A 223 -5.96 16.96 7.06
N ARG A 224 -5.11 17.98 6.87
CA ARG A 224 -5.54 19.35 6.56
C ARG A 224 -6.21 19.46 5.19
N THR A 225 -5.75 18.70 4.21
CA THR A 225 -6.37 18.63 2.87
C THR A 225 -7.79 18.07 2.95
N VAL A 226 -8.02 17.03 3.76
CA VAL A 226 -9.37 16.48 3.99
C VAL A 226 -10.29 17.49 4.65
N GLN A 227 -9.79 18.27 5.61
CA GLN A 227 -10.57 19.38 6.20
C GLN A 227 -10.85 20.48 5.17
N ALA A 228 -9.88 20.80 4.31
CA ALA A 228 -10.06 21.75 3.22
C ALA A 228 -11.09 21.25 2.21
N LEU A 229 -11.07 19.98 1.82
CA LEU A 229 -12.07 19.37 0.94
C LEU A 229 -13.49 19.55 1.47
N THR A 230 -13.73 19.32 2.76
CA THR A 230 -15.05 19.54 3.36
C THR A 230 -15.48 21.01 3.28
N ARG A 231 -14.57 21.96 3.55
CA ARG A 231 -14.89 23.40 3.45
C ARG A 231 -15.10 23.85 2.00
N SER A 232 -14.25 23.38 1.09
CA SER A 232 -14.32 23.66 -0.34
C SER A 232 -15.60 23.08 -0.95
N LEU A 233 -16.04 21.90 -0.52
CA LEU A 233 -17.32 21.32 -0.93
C LEU A 233 -18.47 22.27 -0.60
N VAL A 234 -18.58 22.71 0.65
CA VAL A 234 -19.64 23.66 1.05
C VAL A 234 -19.56 24.96 0.26
N HIS A 235 -18.36 25.49 0.03
CA HIS A 235 -18.17 26.73 -0.72
C HIS A 235 -18.61 26.62 -2.19
N VAL A 236 -18.10 25.62 -2.92
CA VAL A 236 -18.40 25.41 -4.35
C VAL A 236 -19.86 25.01 -4.54
N SER A 237 -20.40 24.14 -3.68
CA SER A 237 -21.81 23.75 -3.71
C SER A 237 -22.73 24.97 -3.53
N ARG A 238 -22.40 25.93 -2.65
CA ARG A 238 -23.18 27.17 -2.49
C ARG A 238 -23.14 28.06 -3.72
N GLN A 239 -21.98 28.19 -4.35
CA GLN A 239 -21.83 28.97 -5.58
C GLN A 239 -22.66 28.40 -6.72
N ARG A 240 -22.82 27.06 -6.76
CA ARG A 240 -23.61 26.36 -7.77
C ARG A 240 -25.08 26.14 -7.38
N GLY A 241 -25.47 26.44 -6.13
CA GLY A 241 -26.84 26.26 -5.65
C GLY A 241 -27.27 24.79 -5.51
N VAL A 242 -26.34 23.87 -5.22
CA VAL A 242 -26.59 22.42 -5.19
C VAL A 242 -26.28 21.82 -3.83
N GLY A 243 -26.96 20.72 -3.48
CA GLY A 243 -26.52 19.88 -2.35
C GLY A 243 -26.75 20.46 -0.96
N PHE A 244 -27.82 21.24 -0.78
CA PHE A 244 -28.25 21.75 0.52
C PHE A 244 -29.70 21.39 0.79
N LEU A 245 -29.99 21.03 2.05
CA LEU A 245 -31.34 20.83 2.56
C LEU A 245 -31.57 21.81 3.71
N ASP A 246 -32.66 22.56 3.63
CA ASP A 246 -33.12 23.39 4.74
C ASP A 246 -33.94 22.53 5.69
N VAL A 247 -33.42 22.36 6.91
CA VAL A 247 -34.04 21.55 7.96
C VAL A 247 -34.51 22.48 9.08
N GLU A 248 -35.78 22.35 9.48
CA GLU A 248 -36.32 23.04 10.65
C GLU A 248 -35.72 22.42 11.92
N THR A 249 -34.98 23.21 12.70
CA THR A 249 -34.32 22.79 13.95
C THR A 249 -35.10 23.20 15.20
N GLY A 250 -36.12 24.02 15.04
CA GLY A 250 -37.04 24.52 16.06
C GLY A 250 -38.08 25.45 15.43
N PRO A 251 -39.12 25.89 16.16
CA PRO A 251 -40.19 26.72 15.61
C PRO A 251 -39.63 28.01 14.99
N GLY A 252 -39.62 28.09 13.66
CA GLY A 252 -39.09 29.24 12.91
C GLY A 252 -37.55 29.29 12.78
N GLU A 253 -36.83 28.29 13.28
CA GLU A 253 -35.37 28.17 13.13
C GLU A 253 -35.03 27.14 12.05
N HIS A 254 -34.37 27.59 10.98
CA HIS A 254 -33.92 26.72 9.90
C HIS A 254 -32.40 26.66 9.82
N ARG A 255 -31.88 25.46 9.58
CA ARG A 255 -30.47 25.23 9.30
C ARG A 255 -30.29 24.61 7.93
N SER A 256 -29.50 25.27 7.10
CA SER A 256 -29.05 24.72 5.82
C SER A 256 -27.93 23.70 6.04
N LEU A 257 -28.21 22.43 5.73
CA LEU A 257 -27.30 21.31 5.88
C LEU A 257 -26.81 20.84 4.51
N SER A 258 -25.50 20.57 4.39
CA SER A 258 -24.94 19.95 3.18
C SER A 258 -25.45 18.51 3.05
N THR A 259 -26.04 18.18 1.91
CA THR A 259 -26.47 16.82 1.54
C THR A 259 -25.39 16.08 0.76
N LEU A 260 -24.23 16.69 0.53
CA LEU A 260 -23.11 16.08 -0.16
C LEU A 260 -21.96 15.75 0.79
N ARG A 261 -21.22 14.68 0.46
CA ARG A 261 -20.00 14.28 1.17
C ARG A 261 -18.98 13.61 0.27
N ILE A 262 -17.72 13.99 0.45
CA ILE A 262 -16.60 13.34 -0.25
C ILE A 262 -16.17 12.11 0.54
N ARG A 263 -16.13 10.96 -0.14
CA ARG A 263 -15.46 9.74 0.31
C ARG A 263 -14.21 9.51 -0.54
N TYR A 264 -13.25 8.77 0.01
CA TYR A 264 -12.02 8.47 -0.71
C TYR A 264 -11.33 7.20 -0.25
N ALA A 265 -10.50 6.64 -1.13
CA ALA A 265 -9.36 5.79 -0.78
C ALA A 265 -8.06 6.42 -1.27
N LYS A 266 -7.03 6.45 -0.42
CA LYS A 266 -5.73 7.06 -0.67
C LYS A 266 -4.64 5.99 -0.54
N VAL A 267 -3.73 5.95 -1.51
CA VAL A 267 -2.49 5.20 -1.46
C VAL A 267 -1.29 6.13 -1.51
N ALA A 268 -0.31 5.91 -0.65
CA ALA A 268 1.00 6.55 -0.72
C ALA A 268 1.97 5.69 -1.54
N GLU A 269 2.72 6.32 -2.44
CA GLU A 269 3.77 5.67 -3.21
C GLU A 269 5.04 6.54 -3.18
N TYR A 270 6.21 5.88 -3.19
CA TYR A 270 7.48 6.56 -3.41
C TYR A 270 7.76 6.78 -4.89
N GLN A 271 8.18 7.99 -5.21
CA GLN A 271 8.89 8.26 -6.46
C GLN A 271 10.31 7.70 -6.36
N THR A 272 10.99 7.53 -7.51
CA THR A 272 12.39 7.07 -7.57
C THR A 272 13.31 7.90 -6.66
N ARG A 273 13.02 9.20 -6.50
CA ARG A 273 13.74 10.12 -5.62
C ARG A 273 13.39 10.02 -4.12
N GLY A 274 12.60 9.05 -3.71
CA GLY A 274 12.26 8.84 -2.30
C GLY A 274 11.30 9.86 -1.68
N VAL A 275 10.74 10.77 -2.47
CA VAL A 275 9.59 11.58 -2.02
C VAL A 275 8.30 10.81 -2.24
N ILE A 276 7.36 10.93 -1.30
CA ILE A 276 6.04 10.31 -1.46
C ILE A 276 5.10 11.17 -2.33
N HIS A 277 4.19 10.52 -3.04
CA HIS A 277 2.99 11.16 -3.60
C HIS A 277 1.76 10.35 -3.21
N PHE A 278 0.59 10.99 -3.28
CA PHE A 278 -0.67 10.31 -2.98
C PHE A 278 -1.50 10.12 -4.24
N HIS A 279 -1.87 8.87 -4.50
CA HIS A 279 -2.94 8.53 -5.41
C HIS A 279 -4.24 8.40 -4.62
N VAL A 280 -5.25 9.14 -5.03
CA VAL A 280 -6.53 9.21 -4.33
C VAL A 280 -7.64 8.95 -5.31
N LEU A 281 -8.56 8.09 -4.92
CA LEU A 281 -9.81 7.89 -5.62
C LEU A 281 -10.93 8.51 -4.80
N PHE A 282 -11.39 9.67 -5.24
CA PHE A 282 -12.51 10.39 -4.64
C PHE A 282 -13.82 9.90 -5.24
N ARG A 283 -14.87 9.86 -4.41
CA ARG A 283 -16.26 9.61 -4.78
C ARG A 283 -17.13 10.63 -4.07
N LEU A 284 -18.07 11.24 -4.77
CA LEU A 284 -19.04 12.16 -4.20
C LEU A 284 -20.33 11.40 -3.88
N ASP A 285 -20.74 11.42 -2.63
CA ASP A 285 -21.94 10.74 -2.15
C ASP A 285 -22.99 11.76 -1.71
N GLY A 286 -24.26 11.37 -1.86
CA GLY A 286 -25.36 11.93 -1.11
C GLY A 286 -25.30 11.49 0.36
N VAL A 287 -25.83 12.33 1.23
CA VAL A 287 -26.00 12.07 2.65
C VAL A 287 -27.42 12.46 3.04
N ASP A 288 -28.13 11.50 3.62
CA ASP A 288 -29.35 11.77 4.35
C ASP A 288 -28.99 12.38 5.73
N PRO A 289 -29.43 13.61 6.05
CA PRO A 289 -29.16 14.23 7.35
C PRO A 289 -29.71 13.45 8.55
N TYR A 290 -30.78 12.68 8.37
CA TYR A 290 -31.38 11.82 9.41
C TYR A 290 -30.70 10.45 9.50
N HIS A 291 -30.07 10.00 8.41
CA HIS A 291 -29.31 8.74 8.33
C HIS A 291 -27.88 8.97 7.80
N PRO A 292 -27.00 9.68 8.55
CA PRO A 292 -25.72 10.17 8.05
C PRO A 292 -24.66 9.09 7.73
N ASP A 293 -24.93 7.85 8.16
CA ASP A 293 -24.10 6.68 7.87
C ASP A 293 -24.54 5.94 6.59
N GLN A 294 -25.75 6.22 6.08
CA GLN A 294 -26.23 5.69 4.81
C GLN A 294 -25.56 6.44 3.64
N VAL A 295 -25.15 5.67 2.63
CA VAL A 295 -24.65 6.22 1.37
C VAL A 295 -25.84 6.29 0.41
N THR A 296 -26.13 7.47 -0.10
CA THR A 296 -27.17 7.69 -1.10
C THR A 296 -26.57 8.27 -2.38
N PRO A 297 -27.23 8.12 -3.54
CA PRO A 297 -26.85 8.84 -4.75
C PRO A 297 -26.77 10.35 -4.49
N PRO A 298 -25.71 11.03 -4.97
CA PRO A 298 -25.66 12.49 -4.91
C PRO A 298 -26.74 13.08 -5.82
N ASP A 299 -27.11 14.34 -5.56
CA ASP A 299 -27.90 15.15 -6.49
C ASP A 299 -27.27 15.10 -7.90
N PRO A 300 -28.04 14.85 -8.98
CA PRO A 300 -27.50 14.85 -10.35
C PRO A 300 -26.76 16.14 -10.73
N ALA A 301 -27.08 17.28 -10.12
CA ALA A 301 -26.37 18.54 -10.32
C ALA A 301 -24.99 18.59 -9.63
N ALA A 302 -24.69 17.63 -8.74
CA ALA A 302 -23.38 17.44 -8.11
C ALA A 302 -22.47 16.57 -9.00
N ASP A 303 -22.10 17.15 -10.14
CA ASP A 303 -21.32 16.50 -11.19
C ASP A 303 -19.81 16.32 -10.85
N VAL A 304 -19.09 15.73 -11.78
CA VAL A 304 -17.64 15.51 -11.67
C VAL A 304 -16.84 16.81 -11.70
N ASP A 305 -17.37 17.86 -12.33
CA ASP A 305 -16.70 19.17 -12.40
C ASP A 305 -16.74 19.86 -11.04
N LEU A 306 -17.87 19.76 -10.32
CA LEU A 306 -17.96 20.21 -8.92
C LEU A 306 -16.91 19.50 -8.06
N LEU A 307 -16.80 18.17 -8.18
CA LEU A 307 -15.81 17.42 -7.42
C LEU A 307 -14.37 17.84 -7.78
N THR A 308 -14.10 18.08 -9.06
CA THR A 308 -12.79 18.52 -9.57
C THR A 308 -12.41 19.89 -9.02
N ASP A 309 -13.33 20.87 -9.07
CA ASP A 309 -13.13 22.21 -8.51
C ASP A 309 -12.85 22.17 -7.02
N VAL A 310 -13.59 21.35 -6.27
CA VAL A 310 -13.40 21.16 -4.83
C VAL A 310 -12.02 20.58 -4.53
N ILE A 311 -11.57 19.58 -5.29
CA ILE A 311 -10.25 18.98 -5.13
C ILE A 311 -9.14 19.99 -5.44
N GLN A 312 -9.26 20.73 -6.53
CA GLN A 312 -8.29 21.75 -6.93
C GLN A 312 -8.19 22.88 -5.91
N LEU A 313 -9.33 23.39 -5.42
CA LEU A 313 -9.35 24.42 -4.38
C LEU A 313 -8.74 23.92 -3.07
N ALA A 314 -9.05 22.70 -2.66
CA ALA A 314 -8.47 22.12 -1.44
C ALA A 314 -6.95 21.92 -1.57
N ALA A 315 -6.47 21.41 -2.72
CA ALA A 315 -5.05 21.20 -2.98
C ALA A 315 -4.26 22.52 -2.94
N THR A 316 -4.75 23.55 -3.63
CA THR A 316 -4.09 24.86 -3.76
C THR A 316 -4.08 25.66 -2.46
N THR A 317 -5.11 25.52 -1.62
CA THR A 317 -5.22 26.27 -0.37
C THR A 317 -4.54 25.61 0.82
N THR A 318 -4.31 24.28 0.77
CA THR A 318 -3.76 23.56 1.92
C THR A 318 -2.26 23.74 2.03
N ARG A 319 -1.83 24.53 3.03
CA ARG A 319 -0.44 24.72 3.43
C ARG A 319 -0.32 24.99 4.92
N PHE A 320 0.84 24.71 5.51
CA PHE A 320 1.17 25.08 6.89
C PHE A 320 2.69 25.18 7.07
N ARG A 321 3.15 25.70 8.21
CA ARG A 321 4.56 25.67 8.61
C ARG A 321 4.76 24.66 9.73
N THR A 322 5.85 23.89 9.67
CA THR A 322 6.23 23.00 10.77
C THR A 322 6.61 23.82 12.01
N PRO A 323 6.70 23.18 13.19
CA PRO A 323 7.46 23.76 14.30
C PRO A 323 8.88 24.15 13.87
N ALA A 324 9.50 25.05 14.63
CA ALA A 324 10.89 25.45 14.42
C ALA A 324 11.85 24.27 14.60
N HIS A 325 12.93 24.26 13.83
CA HIS A 325 14.11 23.45 14.14
C HIS A 325 15.25 24.38 14.56
N PRO A 326 15.74 24.29 15.82
CA PRO A 326 16.64 25.29 16.38
C PRO A 326 17.97 25.42 15.64
N THR A 327 18.48 24.33 15.05
CA THR A 327 19.75 24.35 14.31
C THR A 327 19.61 24.69 12.82
N TYR A 328 18.76 23.97 12.07
CA TYR A 328 18.74 24.05 10.61
C TYR A 328 17.61 24.91 10.03
N ARG A 329 16.54 25.20 10.79
CA ARG A 329 15.39 25.97 10.28
C ARG A 329 14.59 26.64 11.41
N PRO A 330 15.08 27.74 12.01
CA PRO A 330 14.44 28.41 13.15
C PRO A 330 12.99 28.86 12.89
N GLU A 331 12.64 29.14 11.64
CA GLU A 331 11.31 29.56 11.21
C GLU A 331 10.37 28.39 10.83
N GLY A 332 10.86 27.15 10.90
CA GLY A 332 10.17 25.94 10.43
C GLY A 332 10.05 25.86 8.91
N TRP A 333 9.84 24.66 8.38
CA TRP A 333 9.71 24.42 6.95
C TRP A 333 8.28 24.72 6.47
N PRO A 334 8.13 25.32 5.27
CA PRO A 334 6.83 25.41 4.61
C PRO A 334 6.41 24.05 4.05
N ILE A 335 5.18 23.64 4.34
CA ILE A 335 4.60 22.38 3.88
C ILE A 335 3.36 22.69 3.06
N GLY A 336 3.33 22.19 1.82
CA GLY A 336 2.21 22.31 0.89
C GLY A 336 2.34 21.30 -0.24
N TRP A 337 1.34 21.24 -1.11
CA TRP A 337 1.40 20.46 -2.34
C TRP A 337 2.25 21.17 -3.39
N GLY A 338 2.87 20.39 -4.29
CA GLY A 338 3.54 20.92 -5.46
C GLY A 338 2.56 21.44 -6.50
N GLU A 339 3.08 22.08 -7.56
CA GLU A 339 2.26 22.63 -8.65
C GLU A 339 1.52 21.54 -9.45
N GLN A 340 2.06 20.32 -9.49
CA GLN A 340 1.49 19.23 -10.28
C GLN A 340 0.38 18.51 -9.49
N LEU A 341 -0.86 18.68 -9.95
CA LEU A 341 -2.03 17.93 -9.55
C LEU A 341 -2.65 17.31 -10.81
N ASP A 342 -2.68 15.98 -10.90
CA ASP A 342 -3.28 15.25 -12.02
C ASP A 342 -4.67 14.76 -11.60
N LEU A 343 -5.72 15.28 -12.23
CA LEU A 343 -7.12 14.94 -11.97
C LEU A 343 -7.70 14.23 -13.19
N ARG A 344 -8.23 13.03 -12.97
CA ARG A 344 -8.81 12.20 -14.03
C ARG A 344 -10.21 11.73 -13.60
N PRO A 345 -11.28 12.24 -14.23
CA PRO A 345 -12.61 11.67 -14.08
C PRO A 345 -12.60 10.16 -14.31
N VAL A 346 -13.36 9.41 -13.50
CA VAL A 346 -13.54 7.97 -13.65
C VAL A 346 -14.95 7.72 -14.17
N LEU A 347 -15.06 7.24 -15.41
CA LEU A 347 -16.33 6.84 -15.99
C LEU A 347 -16.64 5.40 -15.57
N LEU A 348 -17.72 5.21 -14.81
CA LEU A 348 -18.10 3.92 -14.24
C LEU A 348 -19.11 3.14 -15.11
N ARG A 349 -19.56 3.72 -16.25
CA ARG A 349 -20.43 3.05 -17.24
C ARG A 349 -19.84 3.13 -18.65
N GLY A 350 -19.68 1.95 -19.28
CA GLY A 350 -19.69 1.68 -20.74
C GLY A 350 -18.83 2.53 -21.69
N ASP A 351 -17.91 1.84 -22.37
CA ASP A 351 -17.23 2.22 -23.62
C ASP A 351 -16.27 3.43 -23.60
N ASN A 352 -14.97 3.10 -23.52
CA ASN A 352 -13.81 3.93 -23.88
C ASN A 352 -13.18 4.93 -22.89
N SER A 353 -13.22 4.67 -21.58
CA SER A 353 -12.10 5.08 -20.70
C SER A 353 -11.98 4.15 -19.48
N VAL A 354 -10.80 4.14 -18.85
CA VAL A 354 -10.31 3.18 -17.84
C VAL A 354 -11.41 2.45 -17.07
N THR A 355 -11.59 1.14 -17.30
CA THR A 355 -12.62 0.36 -16.61
C THR A 355 -12.41 0.38 -15.09
N ASP A 356 -13.47 0.29 -14.31
CA ASP A 356 -13.48 0.21 -12.83
C ASP A 356 -12.38 -0.73 -12.26
N SER A 357 -12.24 -1.90 -12.89
CA SER A 357 -11.30 -2.95 -12.54
C SER A 357 -9.86 -2.53 -12.85
N GLN A 358 -9.65 -1.73 -13.90
CA GLN A 358 -8.36 -1.12 -14.20
C GLN A 358 -7.98 -0.04 -13.19
N VAL A 359 -8.91 0.79 -12.71
CA VAL A 359 -8.61 1.81 -11.68
C VAL A 359 -8.29 1.14 -10.33
N ALA A 360 -9.12 0.18 -9.90
CA ALA A 360 -8.88 -0.56 -8.66
C ALA A 360 -7.57 -1.37 -8.73
N GLY A 361 -7.31 -2.04 -9.85
CA GLY A 361 -6.06 -2.77 -10.10
C GLY A 361 -4.84 -1.85 -10.09
N TYR A 362 -4.97 -0.67 -10.69
CA TYR A 362 -3.92 0.35 -10.72
C TYR A 362 -3.59 0.86 -9.31
N LEU A 363 -4.60 1.23 -8.51
CA LEU A 363 -4.36 1.74 -7.15
C LEU A 363 -3.85 0.63 -6.21
N ALA A 364 -4.35 -0.60 -6.34
CA ALA A 364 -3.88 -1.75 -5.58
C ALA A 364 -2.41 -2.10 -5.89
N LYS A 365 -1.96 -1.94 -7.15
CA LYS A 365 -0.56 -2.14 -7.54
C LYS A 365 0.41 -1.29 -6.71
N TYR A 366 0.01 -0.09 -6.32
CA TYR A 366 0.85 0.81 -5.54
C TYR A 366 0.89 0.48 -4.06
N ALA A 367 -0.10 -0.25 -3.55
CA ALA A 367 -0.20 -0.59 -2.14
C ALA A 367 0.97 -1.48 -1.65
N THR A 368 1.62 -2.21 -2.55
CA THR A 368 2.75 -3.11 -2.25
C THR A 368 4.14 -2.52 -2.52
N LYS A 369 4.22 -1.34 -3.13
CA LYS A 369 5.49 -0.65 -3.37
C LYS A 369 5.94 0.14 -2.13
N SER A 370 7.23 0.19 -1.89
CA SER A 370 7.85 0.98 -0.84
C SER A 370 9.19 1.57 -1.33
N THR A 371 10.10 1.85 -0.38
CA THR A 371 11.41 2.45 -0.61
C THR A 371 12.32 1.64 -1.53
N GLU A 372 12.06 0.36 -1.81
CA GLU A 372 12.84 -0.42 -2.77
C GLU A 372 12.92 0.23 -4.17
N THR A 373 11.93 1.05 -4.52
CA THR A 373 11.92 1.84 -5.77
C THR A 373 13.06 2.87 -5.83
N THR A 374 13.64 3.20 -4.67
CA THR A 374 14.77 4.13 -4.51
C THR A 374 16.12 3.39 -4.41
N GLY A 375 16.11 2.05 -4.49
CA GLY A 375 17.28 1.22 -4.20
C GLY A 375 17.53 0.95 -2.71
N HIS A 376 16.71 1.49 -1.80
CA HIS A 376 16.87 1.31 -0.35
C HIS A 376 15.90 0.29 0.25
N VAL A 377 16.45 -0.73 0.92
CA VAL A 377 15.69 -1.71 1.71
C VAL A 377 16.39 -1.93 3.04
N SER A 378 15.81 -1.44 4.13
CA SER A 378 16.25 -1.74 5.49
C SER A 378 15.08 -2.07 6.41
N THR A 379 15.39 -2.61 7.58
CA THR A 379 14.50 -2.60 8.75
C THR A 379 14.65 -1.29 9.50
N ARG A 380 13.92 -1.10 10.60
CA ARG A 380 14.12 0.08 11.45
C ARG A 380 15.60 0.22 11.82
N LEU A 381 16.15 1.40 11.54
CA LEU A 381 17.53 1.76 11.84
C LEU A 381 17.67 2.11 13.32
N THR A 382 18.81 1.73 13.88
CA THR A 382 19.23 1.96 15.27
C THR A 382 20.55 2.73 15.27
N SER A 383 20.97 3.22 16.43
CA SER A 383 22.30 3.83 16.59
C SER A 383 23.45 2.92 16.16
N GLU A 384 23.26 1.60 16.23
CA GLU A 384 24.26 0.60 15.84
C GLU A 384 24.28 0.34 14.32
N THR A 385 23.14 0.49 13.64
CA THR A 385 22.99 0.12 12.22
C THR A 385 22.98 1.32 11.28
N ILE A 386 22.78 2.54 11.80
CA ILE A 386 22.63 3.75 10.99
C ILE A 386 23.84 4.03 10.09
N ASN A 387 25.06 3.82 10.60
CA ASN A 387 26.30 4.12 9.88
C ASN A 387 26.52 3.24 8.63
N THR A 388 25.77 2.16 8.48
CA THR A 388 25.79 1.32 7.26
C THR A 388 24.94 1.91 6.14
N TYR A 389 23.97 2.78 6.46
CA TYR A 389 22.97 3.27 5.49
C TYR A 389 22.93 4.80 5.38
N ALA A 390 23.63 5.53 6.24
CA ALA A 390 23.71 6.98 6.23
C ALA A 390 25.11 7.40 5.78
N ASP A 391 25.19 8.16 4.70
CA ASP A 391 26.43 8.77 4.21
C ASP A 391 26.10 10.17 3.66
N PRO A 392 26.62 11.26 4.28
CA PRO A 392 26.41 12.62 3.80
C PRO A 392 27.03 12.89 2.43
N THR A 393 27.99 12.09 2.01
CA THR A 393 28.68 12.20 0.71
C THR A 393 28.24 11.16 -0.30
N GLY A 394 27.49 10.15 0.14
CA GLY A 394 27.05 9.01 -0.64
C GLY A 394 25.90 9.29 -1.60
N SER A 395 25.17 8.23 -1.91
CA SER A 395 24.01 8.22 -2.80
C SER A 395 22.84 9.05 -2.24
N HIS A 396 21.85 9.32 -3.09
CA HIS A 396 20.67 10.09 -2.70
C HIS A 396 19.90 9.47 -1.51
N PRO A 397 19.58 8.16 -1.49
CA PRO A 397 18.93 7.55 -0.33
C PRO A 397 19.76 7.64 0.95
N GLU A 398 21.09 7.47 0.87
CA GLU A 398 21.99 7.58 2.03
C GLU A 398 21.96 8.98 2.63
N ARG A 399 21.96 10.01 1.78
CA ARG A 399 21.83 11.42 2.21
C ARG A 399 20.45 11.74 2.80
N LEU A 400 19.38 11.11 2.33
CA LEU A 400 18.04 11.23 2.93
C LEU A 400 17.97 10.57 4.31
N ILE A 401 18.60 9.40 4.48
CA ILE A 401 18.68 8.71 5.77
C ILE A 401 19.51 9.54 6.75
N GLU A 402 20.65 10.06 6.30
CA GLU A 402 21.49 10.98 7.06
C GLU A 402 20.71 12.23 7.49
N ALA A 403 19.97 12.87 6.58
CA ALA A 403 19.11 14.00 6.90
C ALA A 403 18.06 13.64 7.97
N CYS A 404 17.38 12.50 7.83
CA CYS A 404 16.42 12.04 8.84
C CYS A 404 17.07 11.89 10.21
N TRP A 405 18.24 11.23 10.26
CA TRP A 405 18.92 10.93 11.50
C TRP A 405 19.46 12.19 12.17
N ARG A 406 20.15 13.06 11.42
CA ARG A 406 20.70 14.32 11.90
C ARG A 406 19.62 15.25 12.45
N LEU A 407 18.50 15.43 11.74
CA LEU A 407 17.40 16.28 12.18
C LEU A 407 16.67 15.72 13.42
N SER A 408 16.70 14.40 13.62
CA SER A 408 15.96 13.75 14.71
C SER A 408 16.52 13.97 16.12
N ARG A 409 17.69 14.62 16.24
CA ARG A 409 18.38 14.88 17.52
C ARG A 409 17.63 15.85 18.43
N HIS A 410 16.62 16.56 17.91
CA HIS A 410 15.77 17.47 18.68
C HIS A 410 14.43 16.83 19.02
N ALA A 411 13.90 17.17 20.21
CA ALA A 411 12.72 16.53 20.80
C ALA A 411 11.50 16.43 19.86
N HIS A 412 11.20 17.53 19.16
CA HIS A 412 10.08 17.63 18.24
C HIS A 412 10.27 16.85 16.93
N TRP A 413 11.49 16.39 16.64
CA TRP A 413 11.90 15.82 15.35
C TRP A 413 12.30 14.33 15.44
N HIS A 414 12.21 13.70 16.62
CA HIS A 414 12.50 12.28 16.83
C HIS A 414 11.78 11.33 15.86
N SER A 415 10.61 11.73 15.35
CA SER A 415 9.87 10.95 14.35
C SER A 415 10.70 10.70 13.08
N LEU A 416 11.56 11.63 12.67
CA LEU A 416 12.42 11.47 11.50
C LEU A 416 13.39 10.29 11.67
N GLY A 417 14.02 10.17 12.84
CA GLY A 417 14.95 9.07 13.15
C GLY A 417 14.21 7.73 13.20
N LYS A 418 13.04 7.70 13.86
CA LYS A 418 12.16 6.51 13.91
C LYS A 418 11.79 6.00 12.51
N TRP A 419 11.63 6.90 11.56
CA TRP A 419 11.21 6.62 10.18
C TRP A 419 12.32 6.83 9.14
N ALA A 420 13.60 6.84 9.55
CA ALA A 420 14.73 7.02 8.63
C ALA A 420 14.81 5.91 7.57
N HIS A 421 14.56 4.66 7.98
CA HIS A 421 14.39 3.49 7.07
C HIS A 421 13.26 3.64 6.04
N MET A 422 12.36 4.61 6.26
CA MET A 422 11.25 4.99 5.39
C MET A 422 11.44 6.43 4.90
N LEU A 423 12.67 6.91 4.76
CA LEU A 423 13.00 8.24 4.21
C LEU A 423 12.16 9.39 4.83
N GLY A 424 11.86 9.27 6.12
CA GLY A 424 11.08 10.23 6.91
C GLY A 424 9.57 9.98 6.95
N TYR A 425 9.00 9.14 6.08
CA TYR A 425 7.54 8.89 6.05
C TYR A 425 7.10 7.86 7.09
N GLY A 426 6.29 8.31 8.05
CA GLY A 426 5.68 7.47 9.09
C GLY A 426 4.19 7.17 8.92
N GLY A 427 3.59 7.54 7.77
CA GLY A 427 2.15 7.45 7.55
C GLY A 427 1.68 6.07 7.06
N HIS A 428 0.36 5.86 7.09
CA HIS A 428 -0.26 4.67 6.51
C HIS A 428 -0.26 4.73 4.98
N PHE A 429 0.22 3.64 4.36
CA PHE A 429 0.28 3.49 2.90
C PHE A 429 -1.07 3.41 2.23
N LEU A 430 -2.08 2.79 2.86
CA LEU A 430 -3.44 2.78 2.37
C LEU A 430 -4.38 3.24 3.48
N THR A 431 -5.19 4.26 3.19
CA THR A 431 -6.24 4.76 4.09
C THR A 431 -7.50 5.03 3.30
N LYS A 432 -8.67 4.88 3.92
CA LYS A 432 -9.95 5.26 3.31
C LYS A 432 -10.82 6.06 4.27
N ALA A 433 -11.74 6.83 3.72
CA ALA A 433 -12.82 7.44 4.48
C ALA A 433 -13.74 6.35 5.08
N ARG A 434 -14.42 6.68 6.18
CA ARG A 434 -15.52 5.86 6.70
C ARG A 434 -16.60 5.73 5.62
N ALA A 435 -17.27 4.59 5.56
CA ALA A 435 -18.31 4.25 4.56
C ALA A 435 -17.88 4.30 3.08
N TYR A 436 -16.58 4.47 2.78
CA TYR A 436 -16.09 4.28 1.41
C TYR A 436 -16.20 2.81 0.98
N SER A 437 -15.79 1.88 1.86
CA SER A 437 -15.78 0.44 1.60
C SER A 437 -15.63 -0.38 2.90
N VAL A 438 -15.61 -1.71 2.80
CA VAL A 438 -15.31 -2.69 3.87
C VAL A 438 -13.88 -2.56 4.41
N SER A 439 -13.59 -3.16 5.57
CA SER A 439 -12.24 -3.12 6.18
C SER A 439 -11.35 -4.30 5.75
N PHE A 440 -10.03 -4.17 5.92
CA PHE A 440 -9.12 -5.32 5.80
C PHE A 440 -9.43 -6.42 6.83
N GLY A 441 -9.96 -6.05 8.00
CA GLY A 441 -10.46 -7.00 9.00
C GLY A 441 -11.58 -7.85 8.42
N TYR A 442 -12.61 -7.22 7.87
CA TYR A 442 -13.73 -7.89 7.22
C TYR A 442 -13.30 -8.81 6.06
N LEU A 443 -12.34 -8.40 5.22
CA LEU A 443 -11.81 -9.28 4.16
C LEU A 443 -10.99 -10.45 4.71
N ARG A 444 -10.35 -10.29 5.87
CA ARG A 444 -9.67 -11.38 6.58
C ARG A 444 -10.69 -12.36 7.16
N SER A 445 -11.69 -11.86 7.85
CA SER A 445 -12.86 -12.57 8.38
C SER A 445 -13.51 -13.46 7.32
N LEU A 446 -13.92 -12.87 6.17
CA LEU A 446 -14.51 -13.63 5.06
C LEU A 446 -13.62 -14.77 4.55
N ARG A 447 -12.29 -14.57 4.50
CA ARG A 447 -11.37 -15.63 4.08
C ARG A 447 -11.22 -16.72 5.14
N VAL A 448 -11.31 -16.38 6.42
CA VAL A 448 -11.32 -17.36 7.50
C VAL A 448 -12.58 -18.21 7.39
N THR A 449 -13.76 -17.59 7.28
CA THR A 449 -15.03 -18.30 7.08
C THR A 449 -15.00 -19.19 5.85
N TRP A 450 -14.53 -18.67 4.71
CA TRP A 450 -14.40 -19.46 3.49
C TRP A 450 -13.44 -20.64 3.64
N ARG A 451 -12.30 -20.48 4.32
CA ARG A 451 -11.42 -21.63 4.59
C ARG A 451 -12.09 -22.67 5.47
N ARG A 452 -12.87 -22.26 6.47
CA ARG A 452 -13.63 -23.18 7.33
C ARG A 452 -14.64 -24.00 6.51
N SER A 453 -15.33 -23.39 5.56
CA SER A 453 -16.29 -24.12 4.71
C SER A 453 -15.65 -25.03 3.67
N GLN A 454 -14.35 -24.90 3.41
CA GLN A 454 -13.58 -25.74 2.48
C GLN A 454 -12.93 -26.95 3.16
N THR A 455 -12.98 -27.06 4.49
CA THR A 455 -12.50 -28.24 5.22
C THR A 455 -13.71 -29.08 5.65
N PRO A 456 -14.22 -29.99 4.80
CA PRO A 456 -15.19 -30.97 5.24
C PRO A 456 -14.46 -31.94 6.18
N ASP A 457 -14.89 -31.95 7.45
CA ASP A 457 -14.74 -33.04 8.42
C ASP A 457 -13.52 -33.96 8.23
N THR A 458 -12.38 -33.62 8.85
CA THR A 458 -11.27 -34.55 9.12
C THR A 458 -10.38 -34.00 10.25
N THR A 459 -10.75 -34.34 11.48
CA THR A 459 -9.90 -34.62 12.67
C THR A 459 -8.74 -33.71 13.11
N VAL A 460 -8.45 -32.55 12.53
CA VAL A 460 -7.50 -31.57 13.14
C VAL A 460 -7.97 -30.14 12.96
N GLU A 461 -8.71 -29.62 13.94
CA GLU A 461 -9.12 -28.22 13.99
C GLU A 461 -7.92 -27.30 14.28
N VAL A 462 -7.18 -26.80 13.29
CA VAL A 462 -6.37 -25.58 13.49
C VAL A 462 -7.24 -24.38 13.14
N ARG A 463 -8.13 -24.00 14.07
CA ARG A 463 -8.98 -22.80 13.97
C ARG A 463 -8.13 -21.60 14.42
N ALA A 464 -8.26 -20.45 13.75
CA ALA A 464 -7.55 -19.22 14.13
C ALA A 464 -8.50 -18.02 14.23
N ILE A 465 -8.51 -17.47 15.46
CA ILE A 465 -8.63 -16.10 15.99
C ILE A 465 -9.30 -15.03 15.11
N ASP A 466 -10.42 -14.53 15.63
CA ASP A 466 -11.13 -13.27 15.35
C ASP A 466 -12.31 -13.34 14.35
N ASP A 467 -13.52 -13.71 14.85
CA ASP A 467 -14.83 -13.25 14.33
C ASP A 467 -15.99 -13.48 15.31
N ARG A 468 -16.95 -12.55 15.28
CA ARG A 468 -18.07 -12.35 16.23
C ARG A 468 -19.40 -12.98 15.75
N ASP A 469 -19.40 -14.23 15.31
CA ASP A 469 -20.67 -14.98 15.11
C ASP A 469 -20.47 -16.51 15.10
N ASP A 470 -19.43 -17.01 15.78
CA ASP A 470 -19.34 -18.41 16.16
C ASP A 470 -19.50 -18.46 17.68
N ASP A 471 -20.25 -19.42 18.20
CA ASP A 471 -20.40 -19.69 19.65
C ASP A 471 -19.06 -20.09 20.31
N THR A 472 -17.90 -19.84 19.68
CA THR A 472 -16.56 -20.22 20.14
C THR A 472 -15.51 -19.13 19.87
N VAL A 473 -14.60 -18.89 20.81
CA VAL A 473 -13.47 -17.97 20.72
C VAL A 473 -12.18 -18.72 21.05
N ILE A 474 -11.09 -18.39 20.35
CA ILE A 474 -9.77 -18.93 20.66
C ILE A 474 -9.01 -17.91 21.48
N VAL A 475 -8.71 -18.29 22.72
CA VAL A 475 -7.85 -17.56 23.64
C VAL A 475 -6.45 -18.13 23.50
N SER A 476 -5.50 -17.28 23.11
CA SER A 476 -4.12 -17.71 22.89
C SER A 476 -3.16 -16.93 23.79
N ASN A 477 -2.32 -17.64 24.54
CA ASN A 477 -1.19 -17.06 25.25
C ASN A 477 0.09 -17.43 24.52
N LEU A 478 0.48 -16.61 23.54
CA LEU A 478 1.59 -16.89 22.62
C LEU A 478 2.72 -15.89 22.81
N THR A 479 3.93 -16.40 22.86
CA THR A 479 5.18 -15.65 22.92
C THR A 479 5.95 -15.79 21.61
N TYR A 480 6.76 -14.77 21.30
CA TYR A 480 7.63 -14.79 20.13
C TYR A 480 8.73 -15.84 20.31
N ALA A 481 8.86 -16.76 19.34
CA ALA A 481 9.88 -17.80 19.35
C ALA A 481 10.98 -17.57 18.29
N GLY A 482 10.67 -16.88 17.19
CA GLY A 482 11.62 -16.69 16.10
C GLY A 482 11.01 -16.15 14.81
N ILE A 483 11.86 -15.99 13.79
CA ILE A 483 11.47 -15.60 12.42
C ILE A 483 12.14 -16.54 11.43
N GLY A 484 11.36 -17.08 10.50
CA GLY A 484 11.83 -17.96 9.45
C GLY A 484 11.22 -19.36 9.56
N TRP A 485 11.58 -20.19 8.60
CA TRP A 485 11.32 -21.63 8.65
C TRP A 485 12.36 -22.31 9.54
N HIS A 486 12.01 -23.44 10.15
CA HIS A 486 12.95 -24.20 10.99
C HIS A 486 14.17 -24.68 10.20
N THR A 487 13.94 -25.15 8.97
CA THR A 487 15.02 -25.55 8.05
C THR A 487 14.86 -24.93 6.66
N THR A 488 15.91 -24.99 5.85
CA THR A 488 15.83 -24.63 4.42
C THR A 488 14.95 -25.60 3.64
N ALA A 489 14.91 -26.87 4.02
CA ALA A 489 14.02 -27.87 3.43
C ALA A 489 12.54 -27.52 3.66
N ASP A 490 12.20 -27.13 4.89
CA ASP A 490 10.86 -26.66 5.28
C ASP A 490 10.44 -25.45 4.44
N ALA A 491 11.35 -24.48 4.28
CA ALA A 491 11.11 -23.29 3.47
C ALA A 491 10.78 -23.66 2.02
N THR A 492 11.60 -24.50 1.41
CA THR A 492 11.43 -24.94 0.02
C THR A 492 10.14 -25.72 -0.16
N LEU A 493 9.87 -26.72 0.68
CA LEU A 493 8.68 -27.57 0.56
C LEU A 493 7.38 -26.78 0.79
N ALA A 494 7.33 -25.91 1.81
CA ALA A 494 6.17 -25.07 2.07
C ALA A 494 5.92 -24.05 0.93
N ASN A 495 6.98 -23.47 0.36
CA ASN A 495 6.87 -22.52 -0.75
C ASN A 495 6.45 -23.20 -2.05
N THR A 496 6.95 -24.40 -2.33
CA THR A 496 6.55 -25.24 -3.48
C THR A 496 5.08 -25.62 -3.38
N ALA A 497 4.63 -26.13 -2.23
CA ALA A 497 3.24 -26.49 -2.03
C ALA A 497 2.29 -25.28 -2.21
N ALA A 498 2.68 -24.11 -1.68
CA ALA A 498 1.93 -22.88 -1.89
C ALA A 498 1.91 -22.41 -3.35
N ALA A 499 3.01 -22.60 -4.10
CA ALA A 499 3.08 -22.27 -5.52
C ALA A 499 2.15 -23.17 -6.35
N LEU A 500 2.16 -24.48 -6.09
CA LEU A 500 1.26 -25.43 -6.74
C LEU A 500 -0.21 -25.12 -6.46
N ALA A 501 -0.58 -24.76 -5.23
CA ALA A 501 -1.95 -24.36 -4.93
C ALA A 501 -2.37 -23.08 -5.65
N ARG A 502 -1.48 -22.09 -5.80
CA ARG A 502 -1.76 -20.90 -6.61
C ARG A 502 -1.96 -21.24 -8.08
N LEU A 503 -1.12 -22.11 -8.63
CA LEU A 503 -1.25 -22.58 -10.01
C LEU A 503 -2.59 -23.28 -10.23
N ARG A 504 -2.96 -24.23 -9.36
CA ARG A 504 -4.27 -24.91 -9.41
C ARG A 504 -5.43 -23.93 -9.39
N ALA A 505 -5.40 -22.94 -8.49
CA ALA A 505 -6.42 -21.91 -8.40
C ALA A 505 -6.46 -20.98 -9.61
N GLN A 506 -5.31 -20.71 -10.25
CA GLN A 506 -5.24 -19.92 -11.47
C GLN A 506 -5.81 -20.72 -12.65
N THR A 507 -5.37 -21.95 -12.85
CA THR A 507 -5.91 -22.86 -13.87
C THR A 507 -7.43 -23.00 -13.74
N ALA A 508 -7.96 -23.19 -12.52
CA ALA A 508 -9.40 -23.26 -12.31
C ALA A 508 -10.14 -21.97 -12.72
N ARG A 509 -9.58 -20.78 -12.46
CA ARG A 509 -10.17 -19.51 -12.92
C ARG A 509 -10.11 -19.37 -14.42
N ASP A 510 -8.97 -19.70 -15.02
CA ASP A 510 -8.76 -19.58 -16.47
C ASP A 510 -9.75 -20.51 -17.21
N SER A 511 -9.97 -21.73 -16.72
CA SER A 511 -10.96 -22.65 -17.28
C SER A 511 -12.41 -22.16 -17.15
N VAL A 512 -12.77 -21.49 -16.04
CA VAL A 512 -14.09 -20.89 -15.87
C VAL A 512 -14.29 -19.71 -16.82
N HIS A 513 -13.27 -18.87 -17.01
CA HIS A 513 -13.31 -17.77 -17.98
C HIS A 513 -13.47 -18.28 -19.42
N GLU A 514 -12.71 -19.30 -19.80
CA GLU A 514 -12.82 -19.93 -21.12
C GLU A 514 -14.23 -20.52 -21.37
N HIS A 515 -14.84 -21.15 -20.35
CA HIS A 515 -16.22 -21.63 -20.45
C HIS A 515 -17.25 -20.51 -20.58
N LEU A 516 -17.08 -19.39 -19.86
CA LEU A 516 -17.99 -18.25 -19.94
C LEU A 516 -17.90 -17.54 -21.30
N ASP A 517 -16.69 -17.40 -21.85
CA ASP A 517 -16.46 -16.83 -23.18
C ASP A 517 -17.07 -17.70 -24.28
N LEU A 518 -16.96 -19.03 -24.18
CA LEU A 518 -17.60 -19.98 -25.10
C LEU A 518 -19.14 -19.94 -25.03
N THR A 519 -19.72 -19.74 -23.85
CA THR A 519 -21.19 -19.59 -23.71
C THR A 519 -21.70 -18.23 -24.18
N THR A 520 -20.88 -17.18 -24.16
CA THR A 520 -21.27 -15.83 -24.61
C THR A 520 -21.24 -15.70 -26.14
N VAL A 521 -20.47 -16.55 -26.83
CA VAL A 521 -20.45 -16.65 -28.31
C VAL A 521 -21.59 -17.55 -28.85
N ALA A 522 -22.28 -18.29 -27.98
CA ALA A 522 -23.32 -19.25 -28.35
C ALA A 522 -24.77 -18.77 -28.07
N VAL A 523 -25.01 -17.46 -27.89
CA VAL A 523 -26.36 -16.87 -27.73
C VAL A 523 -26.63 -15.83 -28.81
#